data_AF-A0A9D3RYP5-F1
#
_entry.id   AF-A0A9D3RYP5-F1
#
_cell.length_a   1.000
_cell.length_b   1.000
_cell.length_c   1.000
_cell.angle_alpha   90.00
_cell.angle_beta   90.00
_cell.angle_gamma   90.00
#
_symmetry.space_group_name_H-M   'P 1'
#
loop_
_entity.id
_entity.type
_entity.pdbx_description
1 polymer ?
#
loop_
_entity_poly.entity_id
_entity_poly.type
_entity_poly.pdbx_seq_one_letter_code
_entity_poly.pdbx_strand_id
1 'polypeptide(L)'
;MDGKKDTRGLESNSLKDHDVNEGDMFEDPRLDKLWNKAKSSGKFSEEELLSLKREFQHHKEKLQEYNIMMDTVSRTEEIHKNEISPLQGDSKEHALHRKHTELKESMRSLNQGFERLRKLSHEGFSADSEFKEPRVIELWETARRANLSDDELESLKEELKHFETKVEKHQHYQEQLDLSHQKLKHVETLGDKEHIYRTKEKYNSLAEKTREMGYKMKKHMQDLTSKISRNARHHNEL
;
A
#
# COMPACT_ATOMS: atom_id res chain seq x y z
N MET A 1 46.20 36.68 -40.27
CA MET A 1 46.90 36.44 -38.98
C MET A 1 46.32 37.42 -37.97
N ASP A 2 46.18 36.99 -36.71
CA ASP A 2 45.36 37.54 -35.61
C ASP A 2 43.84 37.40 -35.79
N GLY A 3 43.06 36.87 -34.85
CA GLY A 3 43.35 36.55 -33.46
C GLY A 3 42.15 37.00 -32.61
N LYS A 4 41.21 36.10 -32.34
CA LYS A 4 40.20 36.27 -31.27
C LYS A 4 39.66 34.90 -30.87
N LYS A 5 40.18 34.44 -29.74
CA LYS A 5 39.77 33.23 -29.02
C LYS A 5 38.59 33.64 -28.14
N ASP A 6 37.36 33.26 -28.50
CA ASP A 6 36.20 33.46 -27.63
C ASP A 6 36.22 32.39 -26.54
N THR A 7 36.76 32.76 -25.38
CA THR A 7 36.61 32.03 -24.13
C THR A 7 35.29 32.43 -23.48
N ARG A 8 34.20 31.75 -23.82
CA ARG A 8 33.02 31.71 -22.98
C ARG A 8 32.93 30.32 -22.36
N GLY A 9 33.41 30.22 -21.13
CA GLY A 9 33.17 29.06 -20.29
C GLY A 9 31.68 28.88 -20.10
N LEU A 10 31.13 27.79 -20.63
CA LEU A 10 29.85 27.27 -20.23
C LEU A 10 30.05 26.67 -18.84
N GLU A 11 29.96 27.49 -17.81
CA GLU A 11 29.73 26.99 -16.45
C GLU A 11 28.31 26.44 -16.41
N SER A 12 28.20 25.17 -16.81
CA SER A 12 27.05 24.35 -16.50
C SER A 12 26.99 24.27 -14.99
N ASN A 13 26.00 24.94 -14.38
CA ASN A 13 25.55 24.66 -13.02
C ASN A 13 24.92 23.25 -13.01
N SER A 14 25.76 22.23 -13.17
CA SER A 14 25.48 20.91 -12.65
C SER A 14 25.70 21.04 -11.15
N LEU A 15 24.61 21.21 -10.42
CA LEU A 15 24.61 20.98 -8.99
C LEU A 15 25.15 19.57 -8.80
N LYS A 16 26.40 19.56 -8.37
CA LYS A 16 27.19 18.45 -7.88
C LYS A 16 26.26 17.45 -7.23
N ASP A 17 26.17 16.31 -7.91
CA ASP A 17 25.73 15.01 -7.46
C ASP A 17 25.88 14.93 -5.94
N HIS A 18 24.80 15.27 -5.24
CA HIS A 18 24.66 14.84 -3.87
C HIS A 18 24.37 13.37 -4.05
N ASP A 19 25.42 12.56 -3.90
CA ASP A 19 25.32 11.15 -3.60
C ASP A 19 24.35 11.06 -2.41
N VAL A 20 23.06 10.93 -2.74
CA VAL A 20 22.05 10.49 -1.80
C VAL A 20 22.40 9.04 -1.65
N ASN A 21 23.33 8.81 -0.72
CA ASN A 21 23.75 7.50 -0.27
C ASN A 21 22.47 6.65 -0.25
N GLU A 22 22.36 5.67 -1.15
CA GLU A 22 21.12 4.91 -1.35
C GLU A 22 20.66 4.17 -0.07
N GLY A 23 21.46 4.23 1.00
CA GLY A 23 21.15 3.82 2.36
C GLY A 23 20.55 4.91 3.26
N ASP A 24 20.00 6.00 2.73
CA ASP A 24 19.11 6.91 3.49
C ASP A 24 17.75 7.07 2.79
N MET A 25 17.29 5.99 2.16
CA MET A 25 16.06 6.00 1.36
C MET A 25 14.81 6.00 2.25
N PHE A 26 14.95 5.64 3.53
CA PHE A 26 13.86 5.56 4.50
C PHE A 26 14.20 6.34 5.77
N GLU A 27 13.32 7.26 6.19
CA GLU A 27 13.44 8.06 7.42
C GLU A 27 13.50 7.20 8.71
N ASP A 28 13.03 5.95 8.66
CA ASP A 28 13.16 4.99 9.76
C ASP A 28 14.43 4.13 9.59
N PRO A 29 15.41 4.24 10.51
CA PRO A 29 16.63 3.43 10.50
C PRO A 29 16.39 1.92 10.51
N ARG A 30 15.21 1.46 10.92
CA ARG A 30 14.83 0.04 10.91
C ARG A 30 14.42 -0.41 9.52
N LEU A 31 13.66 0.41 8.79
CA LEU A 31 13.26 0.12 7.41
C LEU A 31 14.49 0.14 6.49
N ASP A 32 15.35 1.13 6.68
CA ASP A 32 16.58 1.24 5.89
C ASP A 32 17.53 0.04 6.10
N LYS A 33 17.71 -0.41 7.36
CA LYS A 33 18.47 -1.64 7.65
C LYS A 33 17.86 -2.88 7.00
N LEU A 34 16.53 -3.00 6.99
CA LEU A 34 15.86 -4.14 6.37
C LEU A 34 16.01 -4.11 4.85
N TRP A 35 15.86 -2.93 4.23
CA TRP A 35 16.06 -2.74 2.80
C TRP A 35 17.50 -3.03 2.36
N ASN A 36 18.49 -2.49 3.07
CA ASN A 36 19.90 -2.76 2.80
C ASN A 36 20.24 -4.24 2.98
N LYS A 37 19.63 -4.90 3.96
CA LYS A 37 19.78 -6.35 4.14
C LYS A 37 19.12 -7.15 3.02
N ALA A 38 17.96 -6.73 2.52
CA ALA A 38 17.31 -7.36 1.38
C ALA A 38 18.12 -7.18 0.09
N LYS A 39 18.61 -5.96 -0.19
CA LYS A 39 19.46 -5.65 -1.35
C LYS A 39 20.79 -6.41 -1.33
N SER A 40 21.45 -6.48 -0.17
CA SER A 40 22.74 -7.16 0.01
C SER A 40 22.62 -8.69 0.10
N SER A 41 21.42 -9.19 0.35
CA SER A 41 21.13 -10.62 0.48
C SER A 41 21.25 -11.35 -0.86
N GLY A 42 21.08 -10.67 -2.00
CA GLY A 42 21.21 -11.26 -3.34
C GLY A 42 20.17 -12.35 -3.66
N LYS A 43 19.20 -12.58 -2.77
CA LYS A 43 18.12 -13.57 -2.89
C LYS A 43 16.92 -13.07 -3.68
N PHE A 44 16.97 -11.85 -4.21
CA PHE A 44 15.86 -11.19 -4.87
C PHE A 44 16.21 -10.92 -6.33
N SER A 45 15.28 -11.20 -7.22
CA SER A 45 15.30 -10.67 -8.59
C SER A 45 15.10 -9.15 -8.60
N GLU A 46 15.50 -8.49 -9.68
CA GLU A 46 15.33 -7.04 -9.85
C GLU A 46 13.86 -6.62 -9.78
N GLU A 47 12.95 -7.41 -10.33
CA GLU A 47 11.49 -7.18 -10.23
C GLU A 47 10.97 -7.31 -8.79
N GLU A 48 11.48 -8.30 -8.05
CA GLU A 48 11.08 -8.56 -6.66
C GLU A 48 11.63 -7.47 -5.72
N LEU A 49 12.84 -6.97 -5.99
CA LEU A 49 13.40 -5.80 -5.31
C LEU A 49 12.53 -4.58 -5.56
N LEU A 50 12.07 -4.34 -6.79
CA LEU A 50 11.18 -3.21 -7.10
C LEU A 50 9.82 -3.34 -6.40
N SER A 51 9.28 -4.55 -6.30
CA SER A 51 8.04 -4.80 -5.55
C SER A 51 8.23 -4.57 -4.05
N LEU A 52 9.30 -5.13 -3.48
CA LEU A 52 9.67 -4.94 -2.08
C LEU A 52 9.88 -3.45 -1.78
N LYS A 53 10.57 -2.72 -2.66
CA LYS A 53 10.78 -1.26 -2.55
C LYS A 53 9.47 -0.50 -2.47
N ARG A 54 8.51 -0.83 -3.34
CA ARG A 54 7.16 -0.23 -3.32
C ARG A 54 6.45 -0.51 -2.01
N GLU A 55 6.60 -1.70 -1.45
CA GLU A 55 5.94 -2.05 -0.20
C GLU A 55 6.59 -1.38 1.02
N PHE A 56 7.91 -1.22 1.04
CA PHE A 56 8.60 -0.38 2.03
C PHE A 56 8.14 1.08 1.94
N GLN A 57 7.97 1.62 0.73
CA GLN A 57 7.48 2.98 0.50
C GLN A 57 6.03 3.15 0.98
N HIS A 58 5.16 2.20 0.67
CA HIS A 58 3.78 2.21 1.14
C HIS A 58 3.69 2.07 2.67
N HIS A 59 4.59 1.29 3.29
CA HIS A 59 4.67 1.21 4.74
C HIS A 59 5.09 2.56 5.37
N LYS A 60 6.03 3.29 4.76
CA LYS A 60 6.38 4.66 5.15
C LYS A 60 5.17 5.60 5.05
N GLU A 61 4.45 5.57 3.93
CA GLU A 61 3.26 6.41 3.71
C GLU A 61 2.17 6.13 4.75
N LYS A 62 1.92 4.85 5.06
CA LYS A 62 0.98 4.48 6.14
C LYS A 62 1.42 4.96 7.52
N LEU A 63 2.73 4.97 7.80
CA LEU A 63 3.24 5.48 9.07
C LEU A 63 3.02 6.99 9.18
N GLN A 64 3.22 7.72 8.08
CA GLN A 64 2.93 9.14 7.98
C GLN A 64 1.42 9.42 8.15
N GLU A 65 0.56 8.65 7.49
CA GLU A 65 -0.89 8.75 7.63
C GLU A 65 -1.33 8.50 9.09
N TYR A 66 -0.74 7.48 9.75
CA TYR A 66 -0.97 7.21 11.16
C TYR A 66 -0.54 8.38 12.05
N ASN A 67 0.62 8.98 11.82
CA ASN A 67 1.08 10.14 12.59
C ASN A 67 0.15 11.34 12.42
N ILE A 68 -0.37 11.60 11.21
CA ILE A 68 -1.36 12.66 10.95
C ILE A 68 -2.67 12.36 11.68
N MET A 69 -3.15 11.11 11.65
CA MET A 69 -4.34 10.70 12.40
C MET A 69 -4.14 10.86 13.91
N MET A 70 -2.96 10.50 14.43
CA MET A 70 -2.59 10.69 15.82
C MET A 70 -2.61 12.16 16.23
N ASP A 71 -1.94 13.02 15.47
CA ASP A 71 -1.93 14.47 15.72
C ASP A 71 -3.34 15.07 15.67
N THR A 72 -4.19 14.58 14.75
CA THR A 72 -5.58 15.01 14.65
C THR A 72 -6.37 14.62 15.90
N VAL A 73 -6.23 13.37 16.35
CA VAL A 73 -6.89 12.88 17.58
C VAL A 73 -6.40 13.64 18.79
N SER A 74 -5.09 13.82 18.95
CA SER A 74 -4.51 14.58 20.08
C SER A 74 -4.97 16.03 20.09
N ARG A 75 -5.01 16.73 18.95
CA ARG A 75 -5.55 18.09 18.86
C ARG A 75 -7.03 18.15 19.24
N THR A 76 -7.83 17.18 18.78
CA THR A 76 -9.26 17.13 19.16
C THR A 76 -9.45 16.87 20.66
N GLU A 77 -8.60 16.05 21.29
CA GLU A 77 -8.61 15.86 22.75
C GLU A 77 -8.19 17.09 23.53
N GLU A 78 -7.17 17.83 23.06
CA GLU A 78 -6.73 19.08 23.67
C GLU A 78 -7.79 20.18 23.56
N ILE A 79 -8.49 20.26 22.42
CA ILE A 79 -9.63 21.17 22.25
C ILE A 79 -10.75 20.80 23.23
N HIS A 80 -11.05 19.50 23.39
CA HIS A 80 -12.09 19.04 24.33
C HIS A 80 -11.73 19.25 25.80
N LYS A 81 -10.44 19.28 26.18
CA LYS A 81 -10.00 19.65 27.54
C LYS A 81 -10.25 21.12 27.88
N ASN A 82 -10.37 21.98 26.87
CA ASN A 82 -10.55 23.42 27.04
C ASN A 82 -12.02 23.88 26.91
N GLU A 83 -12.96 22.99 26.58
CA GLU A 83 -14.40 23.30 26.50
C GLU A 83 -15.15 22.89 27.78
N ILE A 84 -15.60 23.86 28.58
CA ILE A 84 -16.61 23.63 29.65
C ILE A 84 -17.99 23.86 29.03
N SER A 85 -18.59 22.84 28.40
CA SER A 85 -19.98 22.90 27.92
C SER A 85 -20.76 21.65 28.34
N PRO A 86 -21.94 21.75 29.01
CA PRO A 86 -22.49 20.62 29.77
C PRO A 86 -23.42 19.67 28.99
N LEU A 87 -23.59 19.81 27.67
CA LEU A 87 -24.74 19.22 26.96
C LEU A 87 -24.43 18.46 25.66
N GLN A 88 -23.15 18.22 25.31
CA GLN A 88 -22.78 17.56 24.04
C GLN A 88 -21.76 16.39 24.18
N GLY A 89 -21.61 15.86 25.40
CA GLY A 89 -20.59 14.87 25.77
C GLY A 89 -20.70 13.52 25.05
N ASP A 90 -21.85 12.84 25.14
CA ASP A 90 -21.98 11.43 24.68
C ASP A 90 -21.70 11.23 23.18
N SER A 91 -22.18 12.14 22.32
CA SER A 91 -22.04 11.97 20.86
C SER A 91 -20.61 12.26 20.37
N LYS A 92 -19.93 13.24 21.00
CA LYS A 92 -18.54 13.59 20.69
C LYS A 92 -17.55 12.58 21.29
N GLU A 93 -17.84 12.03 22.47
CA GLU A 93 -17.08 10.96 23.12
C GLU A 93 -17.11 9.67 22.30
N HIS A 94 -18.30 9.28 21.76
CA HIS A 94 -18.39 8.17 20.83
C HIS A 94 -17.60 8.37 19.53
N ALA A 95 -17.52 9.60 19.00
CA ALA A 95 -16.71 9.91 17.83
C ALA A 95 -15.20 9.81 18.12
N LEU A 96 -14.76 10.29 19.28
CA LEU A 96 -13.38 10.11 19.74
C LEU A 96 -13.03 8.64 19.95
N HIS A 97 -13.92 7.85 20.58
CA HIS A 97 -13.70 6.41 20.75
C HIS A 97 -13.59 5.66 19.41
N ARG A 98 -14.39 6.03 18.40
CA ARG A 98 -14.24 5.50 17.04
C ARG A 98 -12.88 5.86 16.45
N LYS A 99 -12.44 7.12 16.57
CA LYS A 99 -11.13 7.55 16.10
C LYS A 99 -9.97 6.83 16.80
N HIS A 100 -10.07 6.58 18.11
CA HIS A 100 -9.12 5.74 18.85
C HIS A 100 -9.11 4.29 18.39
N THR A 101 -10.28 3.75 18.03
CA THR A 101 -10.39 2.39 17.50
C THR A 101 -9.74 2.29 16.12
N GLU A 102 -10.02 3.26 15.23
CA GLU A 102 -9.36 3.40 13.92
C GLU A 102 -7.83 3.53 14.07
N LEU A 103 -7.37 4.30 15.06
CA LEU A 103 -5.94 4.50 15.32
C LEU A 103 -5.26 3.22 15.83
N LYS A 104 -5.91 2.48 16.74
CA LYS A 104 -5.43 1.16 17.19
C LYS A 104 -5.40 0.14 16.06
N GLU A 105 -6.41 0.12 15.20
CA GLU A 105 -6.46 -0.76 14.03
C GLU A 105 -5.34 -0.42 13.05
N SER A 106 -5.13 0.87 12.77
CA SER A 106 -4.03 1.36 11.94
C SER A 106 -2.67 0.95 12.50
N MET A 107 -2.43 1.15 13.81
CA MET A 107 -1.21 0.71 14.50
C MET A 107 -0.99 -0.80 14.42
N ARG A 108 -2.05 -1.59 14.56
CA ARG A 108 -1.97 -3.06 14.41
C ARG A 108 -1.59 -3.43 12.97
N SER A 109 -2.19 -2.78 11.97
CA SER A 109 -1.90 -3.01 10.56
C SER A 109 -0.47 -2.61 10.17
N LEU A 110 0.03 -1.52 10.76
CA LEU A 110 1.40 -1.06 10.61
C LEU A 110 2.38 -2.08 11.19
N ASN A 111 2.21 -2.49 12.45
CA ASN A 111 3.10 -3.47 13.06
C ASN A 111 3.11 -4.80 12.29
N GLN A 112 1.95 -5.25 11.79
CA GLN A 112 1.87 -6.45 10.94
C GLN A 112 2.63 -6.27 9.62
N GLY A 113 2.48 -5.11 8.96
CA GLY A 113 3.23 -4.79 7.75
C GLY A 113 4.74 -4.74 7.98
N PHE A 114 5.19 -4.19 9.11
CA PHE A 114 6.60 -4.13 9.46
C PHE A 114 7.19 -5.51 9.74
N GLU A 115 6.53 -6.33 10.56
CA GLU A 115 6.98 -7.71 10.83
C GLU A 115 7.00 -8.56 9.56
N ARG A 116 6.07 -8.31 8.63
CA ARG A 116 6.09 -8.94 7.30
C ARG A 116 7.28 -8.49 6.47
N LEU A 117 7.54 -7.19 6.34
CA LEU A 117 8.72 -6.67 5.64
C LEU A 117 10.01 -7.22 6.25
N ARG A 118 10.06 -7.35 7.57
CA ARG A 118 11.17 -7.98 8.29
C ARG A 118 11.33 -9.43 7.90
N LYS A 119 10.25 -10.21 7.88
CA LYS A 119 10.27 -11.62 7.50
C LYS A 119 10.72 -11.80 6.05
N LEU A 120 10.12 -11.08 5.11
CA LEU A 120 10.51 -11.09 3.70
C LEU A 120 11.98 -10.70 3.49
N SER A 121 12.47 -9.68 4.19
CA SER A 121 13.86 -9.25 4.08
C SER A 121 14.86 -10.29 4.64
N HIS A 122 14.43 -11.15 5.57
CA HIS A 122 15.28 -12.21 6.13
C HIS A 122 15.22 -13.51 5.33
N GLU A 123 14.01 -13.91 4.94
CA GLU A 123 13.74 -15.20 4.30
C GLU A 123 13.91 -15.13 2.77
N GLY A 124 13.80 -13.93 2.17
CA GLY A 124 13.69 -13.74 0.73
C GLY A 124 12.25 -13.91 0.25
N PHE A 125 11.96 -13.59 -1.01
CA PHE A 125 10.82 -14.24 -1.66
C PHE A 125 11.23 -15.71 -1.83
N SER A 126 10.44 -16.63 -1.26
CA SER A 126 10.66 -18.05 -1.51
C SER A 126 10.68 -18.25 -3.03
N ALA A 127 11.66 -18.97 -3.58
CA ALA A 127 11.70 -19.27 -5.01
C ALA A 127 10.45 -20.05 -5.48
N ASP A 128 9.71 -20.65 -4.53
CA ASP A 128 8.39 -21.26 -4.69
C ASP A 128 7.21 -20.30 -4.36
N SER A 129 7.43 -18.97 -4.31
CA SER A 129 6.36 -17.99 -4.09
C SER A 129 5.50 -17.94 -5.34
N GLU A 130 4.58 -18.88 -5.42
CA GLU A 130 3.64 -19.09 -6.52
C GLU A 130 2.66 -17.92 -6.71
N PHE A 131 2.70 -16.96 -5.78
CA PHE A 131 1.93 -15.72 -5.75
C PHE A 131 2.86 -14.54 -5.42
N LYS A 132 2.57 -13.38 -6.03
CA LYS A 132 3.19 -12.07 -5.82
C LYS A 132 2.40 -11.24 -4.80
N GLU A 133 1.09 -11.42 -4.75
CA GLU A 133 0.20 -10.63 -3.87
C GLU A 133 0.34 -11.01 -2.38
N PRO A 134 0.75 -10.08 -1.50
CA PRO A 134 0.98 -10.32 -0.07
C PRO A 134 -0.09 -11.11 0.66
N ARG A 135 -1.36 -10.74 0.45
CA ARG A 135 -2.51 -11.35 1.13
C ARG A 135 -2.83 -12.73 0.59
N VAL A 136 -2.54 -12.97 -0.68
CA VAL A 136 -2.76 -14.27 -1.35
C VAL A 136 -1.75 -15.28 -0.83
N ILE A 137 -0.50 -14.85 -0.65
CA ILE A 137 0.57 -15.65 -0.03
C ILE A 137 0.17 -16.04 1.41
N GLU A 138 -0.31 -15.10 2.22
CA GLU A 138 -0.74 -15.39 3.59
C GLU A 138 -1.90 -16.39 3.65
N LEU A 139 -2.89 -16.28 2.75
CA LEU A 139 -3.99 -17.24 2.63
C LEU A 139 -3.48 -18.62 2.22
N TRP A 140 -2.56 -18.67 1.26
CA TRP A 140 -1.95 -19.92 0.81
C TRP A 140 -1.17 -20.61 1.92
N GLU A 141 -0.34 -19.87 2.66
CA GLU A 141 0.40 -20.39 3.82
C GLU A 141 -0.53 -20.84 4.94
N THR A 142 -1.63 -20.12 5.18
CA THR A 142 -2.65 -20.54 6.15
C THR A 142 -3.35 -21.81 5.70
N ALA A 143 -3.64 -21.95 4.40
CA ALA A 143 -4.24 -23.15 3.83
C ALA A 143 -3.30 -24.35 3.87
N ARG A 144 -2.01 -24.18 3.55
CA ARG A 144 -1.00 -25.24 3.66
C ARG A 144 -0.82 -25.76 5.09
N ARG A 145 -1.08 -24.92 6.08
CA ARG A 145 -1.07 -25.29 7.51
C ARG A 145 -2.41 -25.86 7.98
N ALA A 146 -3.47 -25.66 7.22
CA ALA A 146 -4.72 -26.37 7.43
C ALA A 146 -4.54 -27.80 6.90
N ASN A 147 -5.07 -28.79 7.62
CA ASN A 147 -5.06 -30.19 7.19
C ASN A 147 -6.05 -30.43 6.02
N LEU A 148 -5.88 -29.68 4.92
CA LEU A 148 -6.66 -29.84 3.69
C LEU A 148 -6.17 -31.07 2.93
N SER A 149 -7.07 -31.69 2.15
CA SER A 149 -6.67 -32.70 1.19
C SER A 149 -5.91 -32.10 0.00
N ASP A 150 -5.06 -32.88 -0.66
CA ASP A 150 -4.28 -32.41 -1.82
C ASP A 150 -5.17 -31.88 -2.96
N ASP A 151 -6.33 -32.50 -3.21
CA ASP A 151 -7.29 -32.06 -4.23
C ASP A 151 -7.91 -30.69 -3.89
N GLU A 152 -8.25 -30.46 -2.61
CA GLU A 152 -8.78 -29.17 -2.16
C GLU A 152 -7.72 -28.08 -2.16
N LEU A 153 -6.48 -28.44 -1.84
CA LEU A 153 -5.34 -27.55 -1.86
C LEU A 153 -5.05 -27.09 -3.30
N GLU A 154 -5.09 -27.98 -4.28
CA GLU A 154 -4.90 -27.64 -5.70
C GLU A 154 -6.08 -26.81 -6.25
N SER A 155 -7.32 -27.11 -5.85
CA SER A 155 -8.47 -26.28 -6.20
C SER A 155 -8.37 -24.87 -5.62
N LEU A 156 -7.93 -24.74 -4.36
CA LEU A 156 -7.72 -23.45 -3.72
C LEU A 156 -6.58 -22.68 -4.38
N LYS A 157 -5.52 -23.38 -4.79
CA LYS A 157 -4.37 -22.80 -5.50
C LYS A 157 -4.78 -22.16 -6.81
N GLU A 158 -5.59 -22.85 -7.62
CA GLU A 158 -6.13 -22.29 -8.86
C GLU A 158 -7.05 -21.08 -8.59
N GLU A 159 -7.88 -21.17 -7.56
CA GLU A 159 -8.76 -20.06 -7.15
C GLU A 159 -7.96 -18.81 -6.70
N LEU A 160 -6.86 -19.02 -5.98
CA LEU A 160 -5.94 -17.96 -5.57
C LEU A 160 -5.21 -17.33 -6.77
N LYS A 161 -4.83 -18.12 -7.79
CA LYS A 161 -4.21 -17.59 -9.03
C LYS A 161 -5.19 -16.69 -9.79
N HIS A 162 -6.45 -17.12 -9.89
CA HIS A 162 -7.50 -16.29 -10.48
C HIS A 162 -7.79 -15.03 -9.68
N PHE A 163 -7.74 -15.12 -8.34
CA PHE A 163 -7.89 -13.95 -7.49
C PHE A 163 -6.74 -12.97 -7.67
N GLU A 164 -5.50 -13.43 -7.71
CA GLU A 164 -4.32 -12.61 -7.98
C GLU A 164 -4.41 -11.86 -9.32
N THR A 165 -4.81 -12.55 -10.40
CA THR A 165 -5.02 -11.89 -11.70
C THR A 165 -6.08 -10.78 -11.62
N LYS A 166 -7.11 -10.94 -10.77
CA LYS A 166 -8.12 -9.89 -10.54
C LYS A 166 -7.54 -8.73 -9.73
N VAL A 167 -6.66 -8.99 -8.77
CA VAL A 167 -5.97 -7.96 -7.99
C VAL A 167 -5.06 -7.12 -8.88
N GLU A 168 -4.24 -7.75 -9.71
CA GLU A 168 -3.38 -7.05 -10.69
C GLU A 168 -4.21 -6.15 -11.62
N LYS A 169 -5.35 -6.66 -12.13
CA LYS A 169 -6.26 -5.86 -12.97
C LYS A 169 -6.80 -4.63 -12.22
N HIS A 170 -7.17 -4.76 -10.96
CA HIS A 170 -7.65 -3.63 -10.17
C HIS A 170 -6.57 -2.62 -9.85
N GLN A 171 -5.36 -3.08 -9.54
CA GLN A 171 -4.21 -2.20 -9.39
C GLN A 171 -3.99 -1.38 -10.67
N HIS A 172 -4.05 -2.02 -11.84
CA HIS A 172 -3.97 -1.31 -13.11
C HIS A 172 -5.10 -0.28 -13.30
N TYR A 173 -6.34 -0.61 -12.93
CA TYR A 173 -7.45 0.36 -12.96
C TYR A 173 -7.26 1.53 -11.98
N GLN A 174 -6.68 1.28 -10.80
CA GLN A 174 -6.32 2.33 -9.84
C GLN A 174 -5.26 3.27 -10.43
N GLU A 175 -4.21 2.74 -11.05
CA GLU A 175 -3.18 3.54 -11.72
C GLU A 175 -3.77 4.38 -12.86
N GLN A 176 -4.67 3.81 -13.67
CA GLN A 176 -5.38 4.57 -14.70
C GLN A 176 -6.27 5.67 -14.10
N LEU A 177 -6.89 5.41 -12.95
CA LEU A 177 -7.72 6.38 -12.25
C LEU A 177 -6.89 7.56 -11.75
N ASP A 178 -5.72 7.30 -11.17
CA ASP A 178 -4.80 8.33 -10.72
C ASP A 178 -4.27 9.18 -11.87
N LEU A 179 -3.91 8.55 -13.00
CA LEU A 179 -3.53 9.27 -14.21
C LEU A 179 -4.69 10.14 -14.72
N SER A 180 -5.92 9.62 -14.70
CA SER A 180 -7.11 10.37 -15.08
C SER A 180 -7.38 11.55 -14.14
N HIS A 181 -7.13 11.38 -12.84
CA HIS A 181 -7.26 12.44 -11.84
C HIS A 181 -6.25 13.57 -12.07
N GLN A 182 -5.00 13.22 -12.38
CA GLN A 182 -3.96 14.20 -12.72
C GLN A 182 -4.33 14.97 -13.99
N LYS A 183 -4.85 14.29 -15.02
CA LYS A 183 -5.37 14.93 -16.24
C LYS A 183 -6.53 15.87 -15.94
N LEU A 184 -7.48 15.46 -15.09
CA LEU A 184 -8.60 16.30 -14.69
C LEU A 184 -8.12 17.59 -14.02
N LYS A 185 -7.21 17.51 -13.04
CA LYS A 185 -6.62 18.70 -12.39
C LYS A 185 -5.93 19.64 -13.37
N HIS A 186 -5.22 19.09 -14.36
CA HIS A 186 -4.56 19.90 -15.39
C HIS A 186 -5.60 20.60 -16.29
N VAL A 187 -6.66 19.90 -16.70
CA VAL A 187 -7.73 20.46 -17.52
C VAL A 187 -8.57 21.50 -16.75
N GLU A 188 -8.77 21.31 -15.44
CA GLU A 188 -9.38 22.30 -14.55
C GLU A 188 -8.56 23.59 -14.46
N THR A 189 -7.23 23.49 -14.51
CA THR A 189 -6.31 24.65 -14.50
C THR A 189 -6.36 25.44 -15.82
N LEU A 190 -6.68 24.78 -16.94
CA LEU A 190 -6.81 25.41 -18.27
C LEU A 190 -8.15 26.12 -18.49
N GLY A 191 -9.17 25.88 -17.65
CA GLY A 191 -10.42 26.63 -17.64
C GLY A 191 -11.45 26.28 -18.72
N ASP A 192 -11.22 25.26 -19.55
CA ASP A 192 -12.17 24.81 -20.57
C ASP A 192 -13.32 23.97 -19.96
N LYS A 193 -14.48 24.60 -19.75
CA LYS A 193 -15.64 23.99 -19.08
C LYS A 193 -16.17 22.72 -19.77
N GLU A 194 -16.12 22.64 -21.09
CA GLU A 194 -16.66 21.47 -21.82
C GLU A 194 -15.71 20.27 -21.70
N HIS A 195 -14.40 20.53 -21.77
CA HIS A 195 -13.36 19.53 -21.59
C HIS A 195 -13.29 19.02 -20.14
N ILE A 196 -13.47 19.91 -19.15
CA ILE A 196 -13.58 19.53 -17.74
C ILE A 196 -14.74 18.56 -17.54
N TYR A 197 -15.93 18.88 -18.07
CA TYR A 197 -17.12 18.04 -17.88
C TYR A 197 -16.93 16.62 -18.44
N ARG A 198 -16.44 16.49 -19.68
CA ARG A 198 -16.19 15.17 -20.30
C ARG A 198 -15.11 14.37 -19.58
N THR A 199 -14.06 15.04 -19.09
CA THR A 199 -12.97 14.37 -18.36
C THR A 199 -13.43 13.93 -16.98
N LYS A 200 -14.27 14.73 -16.31
CA LYS A 200 -14.86 14.42 -15.01
C LYS A 200 -15.83 13.25 -15.08
N GLU A 201 -16.65 13.16 -16.14
CA GLU A 201 -17.55 12.03 -16.35
C GLU A 201 -16.78 10.72 -16.53
N LYS A 202 -15.72 10.73 -17.35
CA LYS A 202 -14.82 9.57 -17.54
C LYS A 202 -14.12 9.18 -16.24
N TYR A 203 -13.61 10.15 -15.48
CA TYR A 203 -13.00 9.92 -14.18
C TYR A 203 -14.00 9.28 -13.21
N ASN A 204 -15.24 9.79 -13.13
CA ASN A 204 -16.26 9.26 -12.24
C ASN A 204 -16.65 7.81 -12.59
N SER A 205 -16.84 7.51 -13.87
CA SER A 205 -17.13 6.14 -14.33
C SER A 205 -15.98 5.18 -14.01
N LEU A 206 -14.74 5.60 -14.23
CA LEU A 206 -13.55 4.82 -13.90
C LEU A 206 -13.41 4.64 -12.38
N ALA A 207 -13.72 5.68 -11.59
CA ALA A 207 -13.67 5.65 -10.13
C ALA A 207 -14.70 4.67 -9.56
N GLU A 208 -15.91 4.68 -10.11
CA GLU A 208 -16.99 3.78 -9.70
C GLU A 208 -16.64 2.33 -10.01
N LYS A 209 -16.18 2.05 -11.24
CA LYS A 209 -15.73 0.71 -11.64
C LYS A 209 -14.57 0.20 -10.78
N THR A 210 -13.62 1.08 -10.45
CA THR A 210 -12.49 0.74 -9.57
C THR A 210 -12.97 0.41 -8.17
N ARG A 211 -13.86 1.21 -7.58
CA ARG A 211 -14.47 0.93 -6.27
C ARG A 211 -15.28 -0.36 -6.25
N GLU A 212 -16.11 -0.60 -7.26
CA GLU A 212 -16.91 -1.82 -7.36
C GLU A 212 -16.02 -3.06 -7.44
N MET A 213 -14.95 -2.99 -8.24
CA MET A 213 -14.00 -4.08 -8.36
C MET A 213 -13.25 -4.32 -7.04
N GLY A 214 -12.82 -3.26 -6.35
CA GLY A 214 -12.24 -3.36 -5.00
C GLY A 214 -13.18 -4.00 -3.98
N TYR A 215 -14.49 -3.68 -4.03
CA TYR A 215 -15.49 -4.33 -3.19
C TYR A 215 -15.61 -5.83 -3.48
N LYS A 216 -15.69 -6.21 -4.77
CA LYS A 216 -15.73 -7.63 -5.18
C LYS A 216 -14.49 -8.39 -4.72
N MET A 217 -13.30 -7.77 -4.81
CA MET A 217 -12.05 -8.34 -4.30
C MET A 217 -12.08 -8.56 -2.80
N LYS A 218 -12.53 -7.57 -2.02
CA LYS A 218 -12.64 -7.69 -0.57
C LYS A 218 -13.57 -8.83 -0.17
N LYS A 219 -14.70 -8.97 -0.88
CA LYS A 219 -15.64 -10.07 -0.68
C LYS A 219 -15.02 -11.42 -1.02
N HIS A 220 -14.38 -11.55 -2.19
CA HIS A 220 -13.73 -12.81 -2.59
C HIS A 220 -12.62 -13.20 -1.61
N MET A 221 -11.82 -12.26 -1.13
CA MET A 221 -10.82 -12.49 -0.09
C MET A 221 -11.44 -12.98 1.23
N GLN A 222 -12.56 -12.39 1.65
CA GLN A 222 -13.29 -12.83 2.85
C GLN A 222 -13.87 -14.24 2.68
N ASP A 223 -14.40 -14.55 1.49
CA ASP A 223 -14.94 -15.86 1.15
C ASP A 223 -13.82 -16.92 1.17
N LEU A 224 -12.66 -16.63 0.56
CA LEU A 224 -11.47 -17.49 0.60
C LEU A 224 -11.00 -17.75 2.04
N THR A 225 -10.91 -16.69 2.86
CA THR A 225 -10.53 -16.80 4.27
C THR A 225 -11.51 -17.68 5.04
N SER A 226 -12.81 -17.51 4.78
CA SER A 226 -13.88 -18.27 5.42
C SER A 226 -13.87 -19.74 5.00
N LYS A 227 -13.61 -20.00 3.70
CA LYS A 227 -13.50 -21.36 3.14
C LYS A 227 -12.34 -22.11 3.76
N ILE A 228 -11.15 -21.50 3.82
CA ILE A 228 -9.96 -22.07 4.48
C ILE A 228 -10.26 -22.36 5.97
N SER A 229 -10.88 -21.42 6.67
CA SER A 229 -11.21 -21.58 8.09
C SER A 229 -12.24 -22.67 8.38
N ARG A 230 -13.24 -22.85 7.49
CA ARG A 230 -14.25 -23.92 7.63
C ARG A 230 -13.65 -25.28 7.34
N ASN A 231 -12.91 -25.41 6.25
CA ASN A 231 -12.31 -26.69 5.89
C ASN A 231 -11.25 -27.10 6.92
N ALA A 232 -10.46 -26.16 7.45
CA ALA A 232 -9.55 -26.41 8.56
C ALA A 232 -10.25 -26.91 9.84
N ARG A 233 -11.50 -26.52 10.09
CA ARG A 233 -12.29 -27.01 11.23
C ARG A 233 -12.88 -28.39 10.96
N HIS A 234 -13.45 -28.60 9.77
CA HIS A 234 -14.03 -29.89 9.40
C HIS A 234 -13.01 -31.04 9.41
N HIS A 235 -11.75 -30.76 9.08
CA HIS A 235 -10.67 -31.76 9.14
C HIS A 235 -10.00 -31.90 10.52
N ASN A 236 -10.27 -30.99 11.47
CA ASN A 236 -9.79 -31.11 12.85
C ASN A 236 -10.84 -31.70 13.80
N GLU A 237 -12.09 -31.88 13.35
CA GLU A 237 -13.18 -32.50 14.10
C GLU A 237 -13.38 -34.01 13.78
N LEU A 238 -12.50 -34.60 12.97
CA LEU A 238 -12.42 -36.03 12.65
C LEU A 238 -11.10 -36.62 13.17
#